data_AF-A0A536KRI2-F1
#
_entry.id   AF-A0A536KRI2-F1
#
_cell.length_a   1.000
_cell.length_b   1.000
_cell.length_c   1.000
_cell.angle_alpha   90.00
_cell.angle_beta   90.00
_cell.angle_gamma   90.00
#
_symmetry.space_group_name_H-M   'P 1'
#
loop_
_entity.id
_entity.type
_entity.pdbx_description
1 polymer ?
#
loop_
_entity_poly.entity_id
_entity_poly.type
_entity_poly.pdbx_seq_one_letter_code
_entity_poly.pdbx_strand_id
1 'polypeptide(L)'
;MTARPEYPRPQLRRRDWVNLYGEWEFAFGADPGRFPDRIDVPFTPQWELSRLLDRRLHDVVWYRRRFDAPPAERLVLHFGAVDYRATVWVNDAELVAHEGGHTPFSVDITRAVRERGNVLVVRAEDPATDLTIPRGKQYWKQRPEGIFYTPTTGIWQTVWLEPLPARAVEALRLQPDLATGTLGFHIEGSGTADLEVRLEGRRVGSWSGQPGTGSVALEAIENWSPERPVLYDVTLRLGEDEVQSYFGFRRLDDSYVQRLVLDQGYWPAGGLTAPSDADLRRDIELAKAMGFNGARKHQKVEDPRWLYWADRLGFLVWCEMPNFHQHTAAAEDRLKREWARVLERDQGHTCIVAWVPVNESFGGVTAEFLEDLYAMTHPFGRVSSNDGWEHARTDLLTLHDYATAPELAARYRTLESTLNPGGRPRPPFLPGYRYEGQPIILSEFGGVAFAGKGWGFTTVRSAEEFIAGYGAMVEALMAQGPVQGFCYTQLTDIEQEQNGLLTFDRRPKVDPDRLRPLTQLPKRLN
;
A
#
# COMPACT_ATOMS: atom_id res chain seq x y z
N MET A 1 20.74 -17.26 3.62
CA MET A 1 20.28 -15.99 4.24
C MET A 1 18.79 -16.12 4.46
N THR A 2 18.27 -15.77 5.64
CA THR A 2 16.82 -15.71 5.86
C THR A 2 16.27 -14.59 5.00
N ALA A 3 15.40 -14.88 4.03
CA ALA A 3 14.68 -13.80 3.36
C ALA A 3 13.72 -13.16 4.36
N ARG A 4 13.53 -11.84 4.26
CA ARG A 4 12.61 -11.06 5.12
C ARG A 4 12.93 -11.09 6.64
N PRO A 5 14.15 -10.77 7.10
CA PRO A 5 14.52 -10.79 8.53
C PRO A 5 14.00 -9.58 9.34
N GLU A 6 13.41 -8.60 8.67
CA GLU A 6 12.87 -7.39 9.28
C GLU A 6 11.59 -7.65 10.09
N TYR A 7 11.40 -6.85 11.14
CA TYR A 7 10.19 -6.90 11.95
C TYR A 7 9.00 -6.30 11.17
N PRO A 8 7.84 -6.99 11.02
CA PRO A 8 6.80 -6.60 10.06
C PRO A 8 6.01 -5.32 10.37
N ARG A 9 6.01 -4.80 11.60
CA ARG A 9 5.26 -3.57 11.98
C ARG A 9 6.21 -2.41 12.32
N PRO A 10 6.54 -1.51 11.38
CA PRO A 10 7.52 -0.45 11.60
C PRO A 10 7.14 0.56 12.69
N GLN A 11 5.84 0.77 12.92
CA GLN A 11 5.32 1.76 13.88
C GLN A 11 4.98 1.17 15.26
N LEU A 12 5.21 -0.13 15.44
CA LEU A 12 5.02 -0.82 16.73
C LEU A 12 6.05 -1.95 16.85
N ARG A 13 7.33 -1.59 16.74
CA ARG A 13 8.43 -2.54 16.67
C ARG A 13 8.84 -3.04 18.04
N ARG A 14 8.86 -4.36 18.21
CA ARG A 14 9.46 -5.03 19.37
C ARG A 14 10.82 -5.63 19.02
N ARG A 15 11.67 -5.76 20.03
CA ARG A 15 12.96 -6.44 19.89
C ARG A 15 12.78 -7.95 19.78
N ASP A 16 11.94 -8.51 20.65
CA ASP A 16 11.79 -9.95 20.83
C ASP A 16 10.58 -10.43 20.03
N TRP A 17 10.81 -11.31 19.05
CA TRP A 17 9.81 -11.90 18.16
C TRP A 17 10.39 -13.13 17.48
N VAL A 18 9.52 -13.98 16.92
CA VAL A 18 9.94 -15.17 16.15
C VAL A 18 9.34 -15.10 14.75
N ASN A 19 10.21 -15.05 13.75
CA ASN A 19 9.79 -15.12 12.36
C ASN A 19 9.37 -16.54 11.98
N LEU A 20 8.16 -16.71 11.43
CA LEU A 20 7.68 -17.99 10.90
C LEU A 20 7.85 -18.09 9.37
N TYR A 21 8.77 -17.31 8.79
CA TYR A 21 9.26 -17.49 7.43
C TYR A 21 9.84 -18.90 7.22
N GLY A 22 9.75 -19.39 5.99
CA GLY A 22 10.41 -20.61 5.52
C GLY A 22 9.43 -21.67 5.04
N GLU A 23 9.87 -22.92 5.02
CA GLU A 23 9.13 -24.03 4.45
C GLU A 23 7.99 -24.49 5.39
N TRP A 24 6.78 -24.61 4.84
CA TRP A 24 5.59 -25.16 5.48
C TRP A 24 5.10 -26.36 4.67
N GLU A 25 4.34 -27.24 5.34
CA GLU A 25 3.57 -28.30 4.68
C GLU A 25 2.35 -27.67 4.00
N PHE A 26 2.00 -28.14 2.81
CA PHE A 26 0.99 -27.51 1.98
C PHE A 26 0.05 -28.51 1.29
N ALA A 27 -1.18 -28.09 1.03
CA ALA A 27 -2.14 -28.81 0.20
C ALA A 27 -3.14 -27.86 -0.49
N PHE A 28 -3.60 -28.26 -1.66
CA PHE A 28 -4.74 -27.63 -2.35
C PHE A 28 -6.05 -28.37 -2.04
N GLY A 29 -7.19 -27.67 -2.14
CA GLY A 29 -8.53 -28.26 -2.13
C GLY A 29 -9.32 -28.06 -0.84
N ALA A 30 -10.60 -28.45 -0.87
CA ALA A 30 -11.54 -28.18 0.21
C ALA A 30 -11.24 -28.97 1.51
N ASP A 31 -10.82 -30.23 1.37
CA ASP A 31 -10.38 -31.09 2.46
C ASP A 31 -8.95 -31.54 2.16
N PRO A 32 -7.95 -31.18 2.99
CA PRO A 32 -6.57 -31.49 2.68
C PRO A 32 -6.34 -33.00 2.81
N GLY A 33 -6.92 -33.68 3.81
CA GLY A 33 -6.66 -35.09 4.21
C GLY A 33 -5.19 -35.42 4.56
N ARG A 34 -4.24 -34.86 3.83
CA ARG A 34 -2.79 -34.94 3.93
C ARG A 34 -2.18 -33.63 3.38
N PHE A 35 -0.90 -33.41 3.65
CA PHE A 35 -0.15 -32.26 3.12
C PHE A 35 0.98 -32.79 2.22
N PRO A 36 0.72 -33.04 0.93
CA PRO A 36 1.67 -33.70 0.03
C PRO A 36 2.80 -32.77 -0.41
N ASP A 37 2.61 -31.45 -0.32
CA ASP A 37 3.51 -30.45 -0.89
C ASP A 37 4.26 -29.65 0.18
N ARG A 38 5.23 -28.85 -0.27
CA ARG A 38 6.01 -27.92 0.55
C ARG A 38 5.98 -26.54 -0.09
N ILE A 39 5.80 -25.50 0.72
CA ILE A 39 5.74 -24.11 0.26
C ILE A 39 6.58 -23.19 1.15
N ASP A 40 7.29 -22.24 0.57
CA ASP A 40 7.94 -21.18 1.32
C ASP A 40 6.97 -20.02 1.61
N VAL A 41 6.60 -19.85 2.88
CA VAL A 41 5.75 -18.74 3.33
C VAL A 41 6.61 -17.50 3.59
N PRO A 42 6.22 -16.29 3.12
CA PRO A 42 4.88 -15.91 2.68
C PRO A 42 4.73 -15.78 1.15
N PHE A 43 5.34 -16.64 0.36
CA PHE A 43 5.12 -16.61 -1.09
C PHE A 43 3.95 -17.53 -1.47
N THR A 44 3.10 -17.05 -2.38
CA THR A 44 1.89 -17.76 -2.80
C THR A 44 2.16 -18.76 -3.92
N PRO A 45 1.37 -19.85 -4.02
CA PRO A 45 1.67 -20.99 -4.87
C PRO A 45 1.89 -20.63 -6.35
N GLN A 46 1.30 -19.53 -6.82
CA GLN A 46 1.40 -19.06 -8.21
C GLN A 46 2.79 -18.58 -8.63
N TRP A 47 3.69 -18.35 -7.68
CA TRP A 47 4.96 -17.66 -7.90
C TRP A 47 6.18 -18.49 -7.52
N GLU A 48 7.31 -18.26 -8.20
CA GLU A 48 8.52 -19.09 -8.12
C GLU A 48 9.12 -19.18 -6.72
N LEU A 49 9.13 -18.08 -5.95
CA LEU A 49 9.67 -18.04 -4.60
C LEU A 49 8.90 -18.91 -3.60
N SER A 50 7.69 -19.38 -3.95
CA SER A 50 6.94 -20.36 -3.16
C SER A 50 7.48 -21.78 -3.27
N ARG A 51 8.33 -22.06 -4.28
CA ARG A 51 8.80 -23.39 -4.74
C ARG A 51 7.76 -24.26 -5.43
N LEU A 52 6.51 -23.80 -5.57
CA LEU A 52 5.45 -24.56 -6.26
C LEU A 52 5.29 -24.14 -7.72
N LEU A 53 5.18 -22.83 -7.98
CA LEU A 53 4.89 -22.27 -9.30
C LEU A 53 3.65 -22.91 -9.96
N ASP A 54 2.57 -23.01 -9.19
CA ASP A 54 1.27 -23.51 -9.64
C ASP A 54 0.30 -22.36 -9.94
N ARG A 55 0.09 -22.08 -11.22
CA ARG A 55 -0.80 -21.01 -11.69
C ARG A 55 -2.25 -21.44 -11.87
N ARG A 56 -2.62 -22.67 -11.49
CA ARG A 56 -4.02 -23.10 -11.53
C ARG A 56 -4.83 -22.32 -10.50
N LEU A 57 -6.09 -22.04 -10.81
CA LEU A 57 -6.99 -21.44 -9.82
C LEU A 57 -7.38 -22.48 -8.77
N HIS A 58 -7.12 -22.14 -7.52
CA HIS A 58 -7.46 -22.94 -6.36
C HIS A 58 -8.20 -22.07 -5.37
N ASP A 59 -9.49 -22.32 -5.16
CA ASP A 59 -10.29 -21.52 -4.24
C ASP A 59 -9.88 -21.74 -2.78
N VAL A 60 -9.29 -22.89 -2.45
CA VAL A 60 -8.91 -23.25 -1.08
C VAL A 60 -7.51 -23.85 -1.06
N VAL A 61 -6.68 -23.35 -0.13
CA VAL A 61 -5.34 -23.84 0.17
C VAL A 61 -5.16 -24.03 1.67
N TRP A 62 -4.28 -24.96 2.03
CA TRP A 62 -3.99 -25.33 3.42
C TRP A 62 -2.50 -25.31 3.69
N TYR A 63 -2.14 -24.80 4.86
CA TYR A 63 -0.78 -24.74 5.36
C TYR A 63 -0.69 -25.46 6.70
N ARG A 64 0.42 -26.13 6.96
CA ARG A 64 0.76 -26.68 8.28
C ARG A 64 2.21 -26.42 8.62
N ARG A 65 2.47 -25.95 9.83
CA ARG A 65 3.82 -25.74 10.36
C ARG A 65 3.94 -26.24 11.79
N ARG A 66 5.07 -26.86 12.08
CA ARG A 66 5.46 -27.20 13.45
C ARG A 66 6.35 -26.10 14.03
N PHE A 67 6.18 -25.79 15.31
CA PHE A 67 7.02 -24.82 16.01
C PHE A 67 7.13 -25.12 17.50
N ASP A 68 8.23 -24.68 18.10
CA ASP A 68 8.40 -24.64 19.54
C ASP A 68 8.07 -23.22 20.02
N ALA A 69 7.33 -23.11 21.13
CA ALA A 69 6.90 -21.82 21.65
C ALA A 69 8.07 -21.13 22.38
N PRO A 70 8.38 -19.86 22.08
CA PRO A 70 9.34 -19.11 22.89
C PRO A 70 8.77 -18.92 24.31
N PRO A 71 9.61 -18.80 25.35
CA PRO A 71 9.16 -18.44 26.68
C PRO A 71 8.43 -17.09 26.65
N ALA A 72 7.20 -17.05 27.18
CA ALA A 72 6.38 -15.84 27.26
C ALA A 72 5.29 -16.01 28.32
N GLU A 73 4.85 -14.91 28.92
CA GLU A 73 3.61 -14.90 29.72
C GLU A 73 2.37 -14.85 28.83
N ARG A 74 2.49 -14.15 27.69
CA ARG A 74 1.48 -14.11 26.63
C ARG A 74 2.15 -14.30 25.27
N LEU A 75 1.64 -15.20 24.45
CA LEU A 75 2.14 -15.46 23.11
C LEU A 75 1.08 -15.10 22.08
N VAL A 76 1.38 -14.15 21.20
CA VAL A 76 0.47 -13.70 20.14
C VAL A 76 1.00 -14.15 18.78
N LEU A 77 0.13 -14.75 17.96
CA LEU A 77 0.40 -15.10 16.58
C LEU A 77 -0.16 -14.02 15.66
N HIS A 78 0.65 -13.60 14.68
CA HIS A 78 0.30 -12.55 13.74
C HIS A 78 0.42 -13.01 12.30
N PHE A 79 -0.49 -12.51 11.47
CA PHE A 79 -0.47 -12.62 10.02
C PHE A 79 -0.48 -11.21 9.42
N GLY A 80 0.47 -10.92 8.53
CA GLY A 80 0.49 -9.64 7.82
C GLY A 80 -0.69 -9.50 6.86
N ALA A 81 -0.97 -10.55 6.09
CA ALA A 81 -2.07 -10.63 5.15
C ALA A 81 -2.23 -12.08 4.63
N VAL A 82 -3.48 -12.50 4.44
CA VAL A 82 -3.84 -13.81 3.86
C VAL A 82 -5.00 -13.57 2.90
N ASP A 83 -4.82 -13.88 1.62
CA ASP A 83 -5.86 -13.65 0.61
C ASP A 83 -6.75 -14.91 0.46
N TYR A 84 -8.06 -14.89 0.72
CA TYR A 84 -8.90 -13.78 1.22
C TYR A 84 -9.51 -14.05 2.61
N ARG A 85 -10.04 -15.27 2.82
CA ARG A 85 -10.60 -15.71 4.11
C ARG A 85 -9.66 -16.69 4.76
N ALA A 86 -9.25 -16.41 5.99
CA ALA A 86 -8.36 -17.27 6.75
C ALA A 86 -9.07 -17.89 7.95
N THR A 87 -8.79 -19.17 8.22
CA THR A 87 -9.11 -19.82 9.49
C THR A 87 -7.84 -20.45 10.06
N VAL A 88 -7.61 -20.27 11.36
CA VAL A 88 -6.34 -20.64 12.00
C VAL A 88 -6.59 -21.56 13.19
N TRP A 89 -5.87 -22.68 13.21
CA TRP A 89 -5.85 -23.63 14.32
C TRP A 89 -4.45 -23.77 14.90
N VAL A 90 -4.38 -23.90 16.23
CA VAL A 90 -3.16 -24.31 16.94
C VAL A 90 -3.49 -25.50 17.81
N ASN A 91 -2.77 -26.62 17.62
CA ASN A 91 -3.00 -27.88 18.34
C ASN A 91 -4.48 -28.30 18.34
N ASP A 92 -5.09 -28.30 17.15
CA ASP A 92 -6.48 -28.67 16.87
C ASP A 92 -7.56 -27.71 17.43
N ALA A 93 -7.18 -26.66 18.16
CA ALA A 93 -8.09 -25.61 18.59
C ALA A 93 -8.22 -24.53 17.50
N GLU A 94 -9.44 -24.28 17.03
CA GLU A 94 -9.75 -23.14 16.15
C GLU A 94 -9.71 -21.86 16.97
N LEU A 95 -8.86 -20.90 16.57
CA LEU A 95 -8.61 -19.70 17.39
C LEU A 95 -9.14 -18.41 16.74
N VAL A 96 -9.11 -18.31 15.42
CA VAL A 96 -9.55 -17.10 14.71
C VAL A 96 -9.99 -17.40 13.28
N ALA A 97 -11.00 -16.67 12.83
CA ALA A 97 -11.36 -16.52 11.43
C ALA A 97 -11.22 -15.05 11.01
N HIS A 98 -10.74 -14.80 9.79
CA HIS A 98 -10.53 -13.48 9.23
C HIS A 98 -11.07 -13.39 7.81
N GLU A 99 -11.68 -12.26 7.46
CA GLU A 99 -12.06 -11.91 6.09
C GLU A 99 -11.35 -10.59 5.73
N GLY A 100 -10.58 -10.58 4.64
CA GLY A 100 -9.78 -9.43 4.20
C GLY A 100 -8.43 -9.87 3.63
N GLY A 101 -8.13 -9.51 2.40
CA GLY A 101 -6.94 -9.99 1.69
C GLY A 101 -5.70 -9.15 1.94
N HIS A 102 -5.86 -7.91 2.39
CA HIS A 102 -4.80 -6.91 2.45
C HIS A 102 -4.54 -6.34 3.86
N THR A 103 -5.26 -6.83 4.87
CA THR A 103 -5.17 -6.32 6.25
C THR A 103 -4.65 -7.38 7.22
N PRO A 104 -3.85 -6.97 8.23
CA PRO A 104 -3.32 -7.91 9.21
C PRO A 104 -4.39 -8.38 10.20
N PHE A 105 -4.09 -9.49 10.86
CA PHE A 105 -4.82 -9.96 12.04
C PHE A 105 -3.91 -10.74 12.98
N SER A 106 -4.36 -10.89 14.22
CA SER A 106 -3.61 -11.56 15.27
C SER A 106 -4.51 -12.28 16.25
N VAL A 107 -3.95 -13.25 16.96
CA VAL A 107 -4.66 -14.04 17.96
C VAL A 107 -3.73 -14.43 19.11
N ASP A 108 -4.23 -14.31 20.34
CA ASP A 108 -3.55 -14.84 21.53
C ASP A 108 -3.63 -16.37 21.52
N ILE A 109 -2.47 -17.02 21.44
CA ILE A 109 -2.36 -18.49 21.38
C ILE A 109 -1.87 -19.09 22.70
N THR A 110 -1.71 -18.30 23.76
CA THR A 110 -1.09 -18.66 25.04
C THR A 110 -1.68 -19.94 25.63
N ARG A 111 -3.01 -20.07 25.59
CA ARG A 111 -3.72 -21.23 26.16
C ARG A 111 -3.74 -22.45 25.24
N ALA A 112 -3.42 -22.28 23.96
CA ALA A 112 -3.45 -23.35 22.96
C ALA A 112 -2.07 -24.00 22.77
N VAL A 113 -0.99 -23.29 23.10
CA VAL A 113 0.37 -23.79 22.90
C VAL A 113 0.88 -24.67 24.03
N ARG A 114 1.83 -25.53 23.67
CA ARG A 114 2.72 -26.30 24.54
C ARG A 114 4.12 -25.72 24.38
N GLU A 115 5.06 -26.07 25.26
CA GLU A 115 6.45 -25.62 25.13
C GLU A 115 7.06 -26.06 23.78
N ARG A 116 6.78 -27.30 23.36
CA ARG A 116 7.35 -27.90 22.14
C ARG A 116 6.32 -28.64 21.31
N GLY A 117 6.65 -28.83 20.03
CA GLY A 117 5.91 -29.71 19.13
C GLY A 117 4.50 -29.20 18.80
N ASN A 118 4.30 -27.88 18.81
CA ASN A 118 3.04 -27.27 18.42
C ASN A 118 2.80 -27.46 16.93
N VAL A 119 1.52 -27.53 16.54
CA VAL A 119 1.10 -27.57 15.14
C VAL A 119 0.20 -26.38 14.88
N LEU A 120 0.63 -25.52 13.96
CA LEU A 120 -0.15 -24.44 13.36
C LEU A 120 -0.74 -24.94 12.05
N VAL A 121 -2.05 -24.81 11.87
CA VAL A 121 -2.75 -25.07 10.60
C VAL A 121 -3.47 -23.80 10.17
N VAL A 122 -3.39 -23.47 8.89
CA VAL A 122 -4.08 -22.32 8.30
C VAL A 122 -4.82 -22.79 7.05
N ARG A 123 -6.10 -22.49 6.98
CA ARG A 123 -6.91 -22.60 5.76
C ARG A 123 -7.05 -21.20 5.17
N ALA A 124 -6.76 -21.04 3.90
CA ALA A 124 -7.10 -19.83 3.16
C ALA A 124 -8.09 -20.16 2.05
N GLU A 125 -9.12 -19.32 1.90
CA GLU A 125 -10.15 -19.42 0.88
C GLU A 125 -10.28 -18.09 0.12
N ASP A 126 -10.05 -18.14 -1.19
CA ASP A 126 -10.22 -17.03 -2.14
C ASP A 126 -10.91 -17.56 -3.41
N PRO A 127 -12.25 -17.53 -3.46
CA PRO A 127 -12.98 -17.97 -4.64
C PRO A 127 -12.73 -17.00 -5.79
N ALA A 128 -11.98 -17.44 -6.81
CA ALA A 128 -11.57 -16.56 -7.91
C ALA A 128 -12.76 -15.94 -8.65
N THR A 129 -13.89 -16.67 -8.72
CA THR A 129 -15.11 -16.22 -9.40
C THR A 129 -16.03 -15.36 -8.53
N ASP A 130 -15.76 -15.20 -7.23
CA ASP A 130 -16.49 -14.23 -6.39
C ASP A 130 -15.94 -12.82 -6.67
N LEU A 131 -16.55 -12.15 -7.64
CA LEU A 131 -16.16 -10.79 -8.06
C LEU A 131 -16.60 -9.69 -7.09
N THR A 132 -17.28 -10.05 -5.99
CA THR A 132 -17.62 -9.11 -4.90
C THR A 132 -16.47 -8.94 -3.90
N ILE A 133 -15.42 -9.77 -3.99
CA ILE A 133 -14.19 -9.63 -3.20
C ILE A 133 -13.34 -8.49 -3.77
N PRO A 134 -12.87 -7.54 -2.94
CA PRO A 134 -11.86 -6.54 -3.33
C PRO A 134 -10.56 -7.24 -3.75
N ARG A 135 -10.23 -7.23 -5.04
CA ARG A 135 -9.08 -7.94 -5.61
C ARG A 135 -8.20 -7.09 -6.53
N GLY A 136 -8.61 -5.85 -6.81
CA GLY A 136 -7.86 -4.93 -7.64
C GLY A 136 -7.59 -5.53 -9.02
N LYS A 137 -6.31 -5.64 -9.40
CA LYS A 137 -5.91 -6.17 -10.71
C LYS A 137 -5.65 -7.69 -10.74
N GLN A 138 -5.95 -8.42 -9.69
CA GLN A 138 -5.87 -9.88 -9.71
C GLN A 138 -6.97 -10.47 -10.62
N TYR A 139 -6.60 -11.31 -11.60
CA TYR A 139 -7.55 -11.85 -12.56
C TYR A 139 -8.38 -13.02 -12.00
N TRP A 140 -9.63 -13.12 -12.43
CA TRP A 140 -10.61 -14.12 -11.96
C TRP A 140 -10.76 -15.33 -12.88
N LYS A 141 -9.91 -15.45 -13.91
CA LYS A 141 -9.87 -16.63 -14.80
C LYS A 141 -8.46 -17.21 -14.86
N GLN A 142 -8.40 -18.43 -15.39
CA GLN A 142 -7.17 -19.24 -15.44
C GLN A 142 -5.98 -18.59 -16.17
N ARG A 143 -6.21 -17.69 -17.12
CA ARG A 143 -5.15 -17.01 -17.86
C ARG A 143 -5.36 -15.50 -17.74
N PRO A 144 -4.41 -14.75 -17.17
CA PRO A 144 -4.46 -13.29 -17.13
C PRO A 144 -4.62 -12.69 -18.53
N GLU A 145 -5.43 -11.64 -18.64
CA GLU A 145 -5.73 -10.94 -19.90
C GLU A 145 -5.93 -9.44 -19.66
N GLY A 146 -5.69 -8.65 -20.71
CA GLY A 146 -5.86 -7.20 -20.65
C GLY A 146 -4.94 -6.56 -19.61
N ILE A 147 -5.52 -5.81 -18.68
CA ILE A 147 -4.81 -5.07 -17.63
C ILE A 147 -4.74 -5.82 -16.28
N PHE A 148 -5.11 -7.10 -16.25
CA PHE A 148 -5.22 -7.92 -15.04
C PHE A 148 -4.15 -9.03 -15.00
N TYR A 149 -3.64 -9.36 -13.82
CA TYR A 149 -2.47 -10.23 -13.64
C TYR A 149 -2.79 -11.56 -12.95
N THR A 150 -1.79 -12.42 -12.85
CA THR A 150 -1.85 -13.66 -12.07
C THR A 150 -2.34 -13.39 -10.63
N PRO A 151 -3.39 -14.10 -10.16
CA PRO A 151 -3.92 -13.92 -8.81
C PRO A 151 -2.97 -14.46 -7.73
N THR A 152 -3.23 -14.05 -6.49
CA THR A 152 -2.53 -14.40 -5.27
C THR A 152 -3.54 -15.11 -4.36
N THR A 153 -3.21 -16.32 -3.90
CA THR A 153 -4.08 -17.05 -2.97
C THR A 153 -3.27 -17.54 -1.78
N GLY A 154 -3.78 -17.29 -0.57
CA GLY A 154 -3.15 -17.71 0.67
C GLY A 154 -2.24 -16.64 1.29
N ILE A 155 -1.25 -17.09 2.06
CA ILE A 155 -0.43 -16.21 2.89
C ILE A 155 0.57 -15.46 2.02
N TRP A 156 0.43 -14.14 1.87
CA TRP A 156 1.29 -13.31 1.03
C TRP A 156 2.10 -12.25 1.77
N GLN A 157 1.90 -12.10 3.09
CA GLN A 157 2.79 -11.34 3.98
C GLN A 157 3.24 -12.16 5.19
N THR A 158 4.26 -11.66 5.89
CA THR A 158 4.97 -12.37 6.97
C THR A 158 4.02 -12.91 8.04
N VAL A 159 4.33 -14.10 8.56
CA VAL A 159 3.71 -14.69 9.76
C VAL A 159 4.74 -14.70 10.88
N TRP A 160 4.38 -14.29 12.09
CA TRP A 160 5.32 -14.22 13.21
C TRP A 160 4.65 -14.41 14.56
N LEU A 161 5.47 -14.72 15.58
CA LEU A 161 5.06 -14.77 16.98
C LEU A 161 5.64 -13.59 17.76
N GLU A 162 4.86 -13.07 18.69
CA GLU A 162 5.30 -12.11 19.70
C GLU A 162 5.23 -12.73 21.10
N PRO A 163 6.37 -13.01 21.74
CA PRO A 163 6.42 -13.27 23.17
C PRO A 163 6.27 -11.96 23.92
N LEU A 164 5.23 -11.85 24.74
CA LEU A 164 4.88 -10.65 25.50
C LEU A 164 4.85 -10.95 27.01
N PRO A 165 5.18 -9.96 27.85
CA PRO A 165 4.86 -10.01 29.27
C PRO A 165 3.34 -9.96 29.50
N ALA A 166 2.88 -10.23 30.72
CA ALA A 166 1.45 -10.21 31.04
C ALA A 166 0.78 -8.83 30.82
N ARG A 167 1.57 -7.74 30.88
CA ARG A 167 1.14 -6.37 30.56
C ARG A 167 1.99 -5.84 29.44
N ALA A 168 1.37 -5.59 28.30
CA ALA A 168 2.05 -5.12 27.09
C ALA A 168 1.33 -3.89 26.50
N VAL A 169 1.99 -3.22 25.57
CA VAL A 169 1.39 -2.19 24.72
C VAL A 169 0.50 -2.87 23.69
N GLU A 170 -0.81 -2.64 23.77
CA GLU A 170 -1.78 -3.21 22.81
C GLU A 170 -1.86 -2.36 21.54
N ALA A 171 -1.81 -1.04 21.69
CA ALA A 171 -1.83 -0.10 20.58
C ALA A 171 -1.06 1.18 20.91
N LEU A 172 -0.48 1.78 19.87
CA LEU A 172 0.12 3.11 19.91
C LEU A 172 -0.31 3.86 18.64
N ARG A 173 -1.05 4.95 18.82
CA ARG A 173 -1.33 5.92 17.74
C ARG A 173 -0.59 7.21 18.02
N LEU A 174 0.05 7.76 16.99
CA LEU A 174 0.83 8.98 17.05
C LEU A 174 0.23 10.01 16.09
N GLN A 175 -0.05 11.21 16.60
CA GLN A 175 -0.66 12.30 15.83
C GLN A 175 0.16 13.58 16.01
N PRO A 176 1.18 13.82 15.16
CA PRO A 176 1.96 15.04 15.23
C PRO A 176 1.12 16.24 14.80
N ASP A 177 1.15 17.31 15.60
CA ASP A 177 0.53 18.59 15.29
C ASP A 177 1.61 19.67 15.13
N LEU A 178 1.85 20.05 13.87
CA LEU A 178 2.84 21.05 13.52
C LEU A 178 2.45 22.46 14.00
N ALA A 179 1.16 22.78 14.09
CA ALA A 179 0.71 24.12 14.48
C ALA A 179 0.99 24.40 15.95
N THR A 180 0.86 23.38 16.81
CA THR A 180 1.12 23.50 18.25
C THR A 180 2.52 23.04 18.65
N GLY A 181 3.26 22.36 17.76
CA GLY A 181 4.56 21.78 18.09
C GLY A 181 4.45 20.63 19.10
N THR A 182 3.36 19.87 19.03
CA THR A 182 3.08 18.78 19.97
C THR A 182 2.93 17.44 19.24
N LEU A 183 3.20 16.36 19.96
CA LEU A 183 2.85 15.01 19.56
C LEU A 183 1.64 14.57 20.39
N GLY A 184 0.48 14.51 19.77
CA GLY A 184 -0.66 13.78 20.31
C GLY A 184 -0.40 12.28 20.25
N PHE A 185 -0.89 11.53 21.23
CA PHE A 185 -0.80 10.09 21.24
C PHE A 185 -2.03 9.45 21.86
N HIS A 186 -2.25 8.18 21.49
CA HIS A 186 -3.14 7.28 22.20
C HIS A 186 -2.42 5.96 22.46
N ILE A 187 -2.39 5.54 23.72
CA ILE A 187 -1.74 4.31 24.18
C ILE A 187 -2.79 3.39 24.78
N GLU A 188 -2.85 2.15 24.31
CA GLU A 188 -3.67 1.08 24.91
C GLU A 188 -2.77 0.10 25.65
N GLY A 189 -3.11 -0.21 26.90
CA GLY A 189 -2.34 -1.09 27.78
C GLY A 189 -2.73 -0.89 29.25
N SER A 190 -2.00 -1.51 30.17
CA SER A 190 -2.26 -1.37 31.61
C SER A 190 -0.99 -1.18 32.43
N GLY A 191 -1.03 -0.26 33.41
CA GLY A 191 0.13 0.11 34.23
C GLY A 191 0.61 1.54 33.92
N THR A 192 1.85 1.85 34.27
CA THR A 192 2.47 3.13 33.92
C THR A 192 3.20 3.00 32.59
N ALA A 193 2.96 3.96 31.70
CA ALA A 193 3.60 4.09 30.41
C ALA A 193 4.60 5.25 30.42
N ASP A 194 5.81 5.02 29.89
CA ASP A 194 6.84 6.03 29.70
C ASP A 194 7.13 6.19 28.21
N LEU A 195 6.81 7.35 27.65
CA LEU A 195 7.02 7.70 26.25
C LEU A 195 8.19 8.68 26.16
N GLU A 196 9.18 8.36 25.31
CA GLU A 196 10.32 9.21 25.00
C GLU A 196 10.37 9.50 23.50
N VAL A 197 10.57 10.77 23.14
CA VAL A 197 10.71 11.23 21.76
C VAL A 197 12.14 11.74 21.54
N ARG A 198 12.78 11.27 20.48
CA ARG A 198 14.13 11.67 20.08
C ARG A 198 14.18 12.20 18.65
N LEU A 199 15.00 13.21 18.45
CA LEU A 199 15.41 13.73 17.14
C LEU A 199 16.93 13.62 17.06
N GLU A 200 17.45 12.90 16.07
CA GLU A 200 18.89 12.66 15.88
C GLU A 200 19.58 12.14 17.16
N GLY A 201 18.90 11.25 17.90
CA GLY A 201 19.39 10.68 19.15
C GLY A 201 19.25 11.58 20.38
N ARG A 202 18.94 12.87 20.22
CA ARG A 202 18.68 13.81 21.34
C ARG A 202 17.23 13.71 21.78
N ARG A 203 16.99 13.59 23.10
CA ARG A 203 15.62 13.65 23.65
C ARG A 203 15.05 15.06 23.44
N VAL A 204 13.85 15.13 22.88
CA VAL A 204 13.12 16.38 22.58
C VAL A 204 11.72 16.41 23.20
N GLY A 205 11.25 15.29 23.74
CA GLY A 205 9.99 15.21 24.46
C GLY A 205 9.94 13.95 25.31
N SER A 206 9.18 14.01 26.40
CA SER A 206 8.88 12.85 27.22
C SER A 206 7.55 12.99 27.92
N TRP A 207 6.88 11.88 28.16
CA TRP A 207 5.65 11.81 28.93
C TRP A 207 5.64 10.52 29.77
N SER A 208 5.07 10.59 30.96
CA SER A 208 4.84 9.43 31.83
C SER A 208 3.46 9.52 32.45
N GLY A 209 2.72 8.42 32.44
CA GLY A 209 1.36 8.40 32.97
C GLY A 209 0.62 7.09 32.73
N GLN A 210 -0.68 7.10 32.97
CA GLN A 210 -1.54 5.95 32.65
C GLN A 210 -1.88 5.95 31.16
N PRO A 211 -1.87 4.79 30.48
CA PRO A 211 -2.34 4.62 29.11
C PRO A 211 -3.68 5.33 28.85
N GLY A 212 -3.80 5.92 27.67
CA GLY A 212 -4.92 6.72 27.24
C GLY A 212 -4.51 7.74 26.18
N THR A 213 -5.38 8.73 25.96
CA THR A 213 -5.09 9.86 25.07
C THR A 213 -4.33 10.95 25.82
N GLY A 214 -3.27 11.48 25.21
CA GLY A 214 -2.49 12.58 25.76
C GLY A 214 -1.68 13.31 24.69
N SER A 215 -0.83 14.23 25.13
CA SER A 215 0.06 14.99 24.25
C SER A 215 1.37 15.34 24.93
N VAL A 216 2.45 15.40 24.17
CA VAL A 216 3.76 15.89 24.64
C VAL A 216 4.21 17.08 23.78
N ALA A 217 4.58 18.19 24.42
CA ALA A 217 5.21 19.31 23.73
C ALA A 217 6.67 18.96 23.42
N LEU A 218 7.14 19.34 22.22
CA LEU A 218 8.50 19.03 21.80
C LEU A 218 9.38 20.27 21.81
N GLU A 219 10.62 20.09 22.26
CA GLU A 219 11.63 21.15 22.36
C GLU A 219 12.22 21.55 20.99
N ALA A 220 12.03 20.73 19.96
CA ALA A 220 12.51 20.99 18.60
C ALA A 220 11.55 20.43 17.56
N ILE A 221 11.22 21.27 16.57
CA ILE A 221 10.30 20.96 15.47
C ILE A 221 11.03 21.14 14.14
N GLU A 222 11.15 20.04 13.39
CA GLU A 222 11.69 19.99 12.04
C GLU A 222 10.70 19.26 11.13
N ASN A 223 10.51 19.82 9.93
CA ASN A 223 9.51 19.31 9.00
C ASN A 223 10.06 18.15 8.17
N TRP A 224 9.19 17.18 7.92
CA TRP A 224 9.37 16.16 6.90
C TRP A 224 8.92 16.69 5.53
N SER A 225 9.76 16.50 4.51
CA SER A 225 9.43 16.64 3.09
C SER A 225 10.17 15.58 2.25
N PRO A 226 9.80 15.38 0.97
CA PRO A 226 10.54 14.46 0.08
C PRO A 226 12.04 14.76 -0.07
N GLU A 227 12.43 16.03 0.09
CA GLU A 227 13.82 16.50 0.03
C GLU A 227 14.51 16.48 1.40
N ARG A 228 13.75 16.55 2.49
CA ARG A 228 14.23 16.55 3.88
C ARG A 228 13.38 15.61 4.73
N PRO A 229 13.62 14.28 4.69
CA PRO A 229 12.79 13.29 5.38
C PRO A 229 13.11 13.17 6.87
N VAL A 230 12.95 14.27 7.61
CA VAL A 230 13.22 14.30 9.05
C VAL A 230 12.16 13.51 9.80
N LEU A 231 12.59 12.57 10.65
CA LEU A 231 11.73 11.72 11.47
C LEU A 231 12.20 11.72 12.92
N TYR A 232 11.25 11.55 13.81
CA TYR A 232 11.42 11.46 15.25
C TYR A 232 11.25 10.01 15.66
N ASP A 233 12.19 9.48 16.44
CA ASP A 233 12.07 8.14 17.00
C ASP A 233 11.31 8.22 18.33
N VAL A 234 10.39 7.28 18.52
CA VAL A 234 9.58 7.15 19.73
C VAL A 234 9.91 5.83 20.39
N THR A 235 10.20 5.86 21.69
CA THR A 235 10.28 4.67 22.52
C THR A 235 9.20 4.74 23.58
N LEU A 236 8.34 3.72 23.63
CA LEU A 236 7.31 3.58 24.64
C LEU A 236 7.60 2.34 25.48
N ARG A 237 7.67 2.52 26.79
CA ARG A 237 7.84 1.45 27.78
C ARG A 237 6.58 1.30 28.60
N LEU A 238 6.15 0.06 28.83
CA LEU A 238 5.03 -0.29 29.68
C LEU A 238 5.39 -1.55 30.46
N GLY A 239 5.79 -1.39 31.72
CA GLY A 239 6.34 -2.49 32.52
C GLY A 239 7.61 -3.06 31.88
N GLU A 240 7.58 -4.33 31.52
CA GLU A 240 8.69 -5.03 30.84
C GLU A 240 8.62 -4.96 29.30
N ASP A 241 7.52 -4.47 28.74
CA ASP A 241 7.36 -4.30 27.30
C ASP A 241 7.98 -2.97 26.83
N GLU A 242 8.69 -3.02 25.72
CA GLU A 242 9.26 -1.85 25.05
C GLU A 242 8.95 -1.91 23.56
N VAL A 243 8.29 -0.88 23.04
CA VAL A 243 8.02 -0.72 21.62
C VAL A 243 8.73 0.52 21.06
N GLN A 244 9.21 0.38 19.84
CA GLN A 244 9.79 1.46 19.05
C GLN A 244 8.82 1.87 17.94
N SER A 245 8.71 3.17 17.72
CA SER A 245 7.92 3.76 16.66
C SER A 245 8.63 5.00 16.12
N TYR A 246 8.02 5.68 15.16
CA TYR A 246 8.51 6.93 14.63
C TYR A 246 7.38 7.75 14.00
N PHE A 247 7.62 9.04 13.83
CA PHE A 247 6.71 9.94 13.11
C PHE A 247 7.48 11.09 12.46
N GLY A 248 6.84 11.87 11.60
CA GLY A 248 7.38 13.12 11.08
C GLY A 248 6.33 14.23 11.04
N PHE A 249 6.77 15.48 11.19
CA PHE A 249 5.90 16.63 10.98
C PHE A 249 5.83 16.97 9.49
N ARG A 250 4.87 16.38 8.78
CA ARG A 250 4.69 16.68 7.36
C ARG A 250 4.17 18.10 7.15
N ARG A 251 4.82 18.84 6.25
CA ARG A 251 4.28 20.10 5.68
C ARG A 251 4.36 20.03 4.17
N LEU A 252 3.20 19.91 3.52
CA LEU A 252 3.07 20.09 2.07
C LEU A 252 2.03 21.18 1.81
N ASP A 253 2.44 22.20 1.06
CA ASP A 253 1.51 23.21 0.57
C ASP A 253 0.76 22.70 -0.68
N ASP A 254 -0.37 23.34 -1.01
CA ASP A 254 -1.15 23.02 -2.21
C ASP A 254 -0.38 23.29 -3.51
N SER A 255 0.66 24.13 -3.47
CA SER A 255 1.53 24.38 -4.61
C SER A 255 2.62 23.33 -4.79
N TYR A 256 2.74 22.34 -3.89
CA TYR A 256 3.77 21.32 -3.97
C TYR A 256 3.44 20.37 -5.12
N VAL A 257 4.21 20.49 -6.19
CA VAL A 257 3.99 19.73 -7.43
C VAL A 257 4.27 18.25 -7.19
N GLN A 258 3.20 17.46 -7.17
CA GLN A 258 3.26 16.00 -7.06
C GLN A 258 3.64 15.41 -8.42
N ARG A 259 4.77 14.72 -8.46
CA ARG A 259 5.32 14.00 -9.62
C ARG A 259 5.37 12.55 -9.25
N LEU A 260 4.23 11.90 -9.38
CA LEU A 260 4.03 10.54 -8.94
C LEU A 260 4.30 9.56 -10.07
N VAL A 261 4.58 8.31 -9.71
CA VAL A 261 4.58 7.17 -10.61
C VAL A 261 3.55 6.15 -10.13
N LEU A 262 2.83 5.54 -11.05
CA LEU A 262 1.92 4.44 -10.73
C LEU A 262 2.74 3.20 -10.41
N ASP A 263 2.63 2.68 -9.19
CA ASP A 263 3.38 1.51 -8.75
C ASP A 263 2.42 0.42 -8.25
N GLN A 264 2.36 -0.68 -9.00
CA GLN A 264 1.46 -1.78 -8.69
C GLN A 264 2.05 -2.85 -7.76
N GLY A 265 3.36 -2.76 -7.46
CA GLY A 265 4.00 -3.61 -6.45
C GLY A 265 3.94 -5.11 -6.75
N TYR A 266 4.01 -5.51 -8.03
CA TYR A 266 4.21 -6.91 -8.41
C TYR A 266 5.70 -7.24 -8.58
N TRP A 267 6.09 -8.47 -8.24
CA TRP A 267 7.46 -8.95 -8.24
C TRP A 267 7.59 -10.19 -9.14
N PRO A 268 8.60 -10.26 -10.03
CA PRO A 268 8.72 -11.34 -11.04
C PRO A 268 8.59 -12.75 -10.48
N ALA A 269 9.18 -12.99 -9.32
CA ALA A 269 9.22 -14.30 -8.69
C ALA A 269 8.33 -14.40 -7.43
N GLY A 270 7.69 -13.31 -7.00
CA GLY A 270 6.99 -13.21 -5.71
C GLY A 270 5.55 -12.69 -5.78
N GLY A 271 5.08 -12.25 -6.95
CA GLY A 271 3.72 -11.70 -7.09
C GLY A 271 3.55 -10.45 -6.25
N LEU A 272 2.57 -10.44 -5.34
CA LEU A 272 2.35 -9.32 -4.43
C LEU A 272 3.42 -9.18 -3.33
N THR A 273 4.26 -10.21 -3.15
CA THR A 273 5.26 -10.28 -2.08
C THR A 273 6.65 -9.93 -2.60
N ALA A 274 7.27 -8.90 -2.03
CA ALA A 274 8.65 -8.55 -2.36
C ALA A 274 9.65 -9.64 -1.93
N PRO A 275 10.68 -9.94 -2.73
CA PRO A 275 11.71 -10.93 -2.35
C PRO A 275 12.48 -10.54 -1.08
N SER A 276 12.70 -9.23 -0.86
CA SER A 276 13.36 -8.72 0.33
C SER A 276 12.95 -7.28 0.69
N ASP A 277 13.24 -6.84 1.92
CA ASP A 277 13.08 -5.45 2.36
C ASP A 277 13.91 -4.45 1.55
N ALA A 278 15.09 -4.88 1.07
CA ALA A 278 15.95 -4.08 0.21
C ALA A 278 15.32 -3.86 -1.18
N ASP A 279 14.53 -4.82 -1.67
CA ASP A 279 13.82 -4.66 -2.94
C ASP A 279 12.70 -3.61 -2.81
N LEU A 280 11.94 -3.60 -1.69
CA LEU A 280 10.97 -2.53 -1.41
C LEU A 280 11.62 -1.15 -1.43
N ARG A 281 12.76 -1.01 -0.76
CA ARG A 281 13.58 0.21 -0.75
C ARG A 281 14.04 0.60 -2.17
N ARG A 282 14.46 -0.38 -2.97
CA ARG A 282 15.02 -0.17 -4.30
C ARG A 282 13.99 0.41 -5.29
N ASP A 283 12.73 -0.01 -5.23
CA ASP A 283 11.69 0.56 -6.10
C ASP A 283 11.55 2.07 -5.88
N ILE A 284 11.62 2.53 -4.62
CA ILE A 284 11.61 3.96 -4.27
C ILE A 284 12.87 4.67 -4.76
N GLU A 285 14.05 4.08 -4.56
CA GLU A 285 15.32 4.66 -5.03
C GLU A 285 15.35 4.82 -6.55
N LEU A 286 14.83 3.84 -7.30
CA LEU A 286 14.72 3.90 -8.76
C LEU A 286 13.72 4.99 -9.21
N ALA A 287 12.57 5.10 -8.55
CA ALA A 287 11.61 6.16 -8.83
C ALA A 287 12.23 7.56 -8.58
N LYS A 288 12.93 7.74 -7.46
CA LYS A 288 13.64 9.00 -7.16
C LYS A 288 14.77 9.28 -8.14
N ALA A 289 15.51 8.26 -8.60
CA ALA A 289 16.54 8.39 -9.62
C ALA A 289 15.97 8.90 -10.95
N MET A 290 14.73 8.54 -11.27
CA MET A 290 13.98 9.03 -12.43
C MET A 290 13.29 10.39 -12.19
N GLY A 291 13.45 11.01 -11.03
CA GLY A 291 12.95 12.36 -10.74
C GLY A 291 11.55 12.44 -10.12
N PHE A 292 10.92 11.31 -9.83
CA PHE A 292 9.64 11.26 -9.14
C PHE A 292 9.82 11.58 -7.65
N ASN A 293 8.82 12.23 -7.04
CA ASN A 293 8.80 12.54 -5.61
C ASN A 293 7.75 11.74 -4.84
N GLY A 294 7.00 10.86 -5.51
CA GLY A 294 6.10 9.92 -4.86
C GLY A 294 5.57 8.84 -5.80
N ALA A 295 4.66 8.02 -5.27
CA ALA A 295 3.93 7.02 -6.04
C ALA A 295 2.48 6.89 -5.58
N ARG A 296 1.64 6.43 -6.50
CA ARG A 296 0.29 5.93 -6.23
C ARG A 296 0.31 4.40 -6.23
N LYS A 297 -0.12 3.78 -5.14
CA LYS A 297 -0.01 2.32 -4.92
C LYS A 297 -1.20 1.56 -5.50
N HIS A 298 -1.15 1.28 -6.78
CA HIS A 298 -2.31 0.87 -7.57
C HIS A 298 -2.32 -0.63 -7.93
N GLN A 299 -3.29 -1.49 -7.63
CA GLN A 299 -4.50 -1.34 -6.84
C GLN A 299 -4.41 -2.30 -5.66
N LYS A 300 -3.46 -2.07 -4.77
CA LYS A 300 -3.27 -2.92 -3.59
C LYS A 300 -2.86 -2.07 -2.40
N VAL A 301 -3.26 -2.53 -1.23
CA VAL A 301 -2.68 -2.01 0.01
C VAL A 301 -1.29 -2.61 0.16
N GLU A 302 -0.28 -1.77 0.27
CA GLU A 302 1.12 -2.20 0.28
C GLU A 302 1.54 -2.76 1.64
N ASP A 303 2.61 -3.56 1.65
CA ASP A 303 3.32 -3.97 2.86
C ASP A 303 3.79 -2.72 3.65
N PRO A 304 3.50 -2.61 4.97
CA PRO A 304 3.95 -1.49 5.81
C PRO A 304 5.46 -1.23 5.75
N ARG A 305 6.28 -2.24 5.42
CA ARG A 305 7.71 -2.07 5.18
C ARG A 305 8.03 -1.14 4.01
N TRP A 306 7.21 -1.12 2.96
CA TRP A 306 7.39 -0.19 1.85
C TRP A 306 7.08 1.25 2.28
N LEU A 307 5.99 1.45 3.03
CA LEU A 307 5.62 2.74 3.61
C LEU A 307 6.70 3.27 4.57
N TYR A 308 7.32 2.38 5.36
CA TYR A 308 8.49 2.71 6.16
C TYR A 308 9.66 3.26 5.33
N TRP A 309 9.96 2.64 4.19
CA TRP A 309 11.00 3.15 3.31
C TRP A 309 10.60 4.47 2.66
N ALA A 310 9.33 4.67 2.32
CA ALA A 310 8.83 5.93 1.79
C ALA A 310 8.97 7.08 2.82
N ASP A 311 8.65 6.82 4.09
CA ASP A 311 8.90 7.75 5.19
C ASP A 311 10.39 8.10 5.31
N ARG A 312 11.25 7.08 5.36
CA ARG A 312 12.70 7.24 5.61
C ARG A 312 13.44 7.88 4.45
N LEU A 313 13.01 7.62 3.21
CA LEU A 313 13.65 8.14 2.00
C LEU A 313 13.05 9.48 1.54
N GLY A 314 11.93 9.92 2.11
CA GLY A 314 11.24 11.13 1.65
C GLY A 314 10.54 10.90 0.32
N PHE A 315 9.41 10.20 0.33
CA PHE A 315 8.68 9.86 -0.87
C PHE A 315 7.18 9.93 -0.59
N LEU A 316 6.41 10.65 -1.41
CA LEU A 316 4.97 10.80 -1.22
C LEU A 316 4.24 9.52 -1.61
N VAL A 317 3.15 9.21 -0.92
CA VAL A 317 2.35 8.02 -1.17
C VAL A 317 0.88 8.38 -1.26
N TRP A 318 0.24 7.92 -2.33
CA TRP A 318 -1.20 7.77 -2.38
C TRP A 318 -1.54 6.32 -2.08
N CYS A 319 -2.18 6.09 -0.93
CA CYS A 319 -2.59 4.76 -0.50
C CYS A 319 -3.94 4.42 -1.14
N GLU A 320 -4.05 3.25 -1.75
CA GLU A 320 -5.20 2.87 -2.55
C GLU A 320 -5.75 1.49 -2.20
N MET A 321 -7.07 1.39 -2.18
CA MET A 321 -7.79 0.15 -1.95
C MET A 321 -7.97 -0.64 -3.27
N PRO A 322 -7.79 -1.97 -3.27
CA PRO A 322 -8.23 -2.81 -4.38
C PRO A 322 -9.74 -2.71 -4.62
N ASN A 323 -10.16 -2.57 -5.88
CA ASN A 323 -11.57 -2.62 -6.26
C ASN A 323 -12.14 -4.05 -6.22
N PHE A 324 -13.45 -4.16 -6.02
CA PHE A 324 -14.24 -5.31 -6.47
C PHE A 324 -14.62 -5.16 -7.96
N HIS A 325 -15.12 -6.23 -8.59
CA HIS A 325 -15.53 -6.23 -10.01
C HIS A 325 -17.02 -6.51 -10.22
N GLN A 326 -17.76 -6.75 -9.15
CA GLN A 326 -19.22 -6.86 -9.16
C GLN A 326 -19.80 -6.10 -7.97
N HIS A 327 -20.51 -5.02 -8.26
CA HIS A 327 -21.12 -4.19 -7.23
C HIS A 327 -22.37 -4.86 -6.62
N THR A 328 -22.35 -5.01 -5.29
CA THR A 328 -23.47 -5.47 -4.45
C THR A 328 -23.33 -4.84 -3.07
N ALA A 329 -24.39 -4.85 -2.25
CA ALA A 329 -24.28 -4.40 -0.85
C ALA A 329 -23.21 -5.18 -0.06
N ALA A 330 -23.07 -6.49 -0.32
CA ALA A 330 -22.02 -7.30 0.31
C ALA A 330 -20.61 -6.88 -0.13
N ALA A 331 -20.43 -6.45 -1.39
CA ALA A 331 -19.15 -5.93 -1.89
C ALA A 331 -18.78 -4.61 -1.22
N GLU A 332 -19.74 -3.69 -1.08
CA GLU A 332 -19.54 -2.43 -0.36
C GLU A 332 -19.15 -2.68 1.10
N ASP A 333 -19.87 -3.57 1.78
CA ASP A 333 -19.63 -3.93 3.17
C ASP A 333 -18.24 -4.55 3.37
N ARG A 334 -17.81 -5.45 2.47
CA ARG A 334 -16.46 -6.03 2.49
C ARG A 334 -15.39 -4.96 2.32
N LEU A 335 -15.55 -4.09 1.31
CA LEU A 335 -14.59 -3.01 1.03
C LEU A 335 -14.53 -2.03 2.21
N LYS A 336 -15.66 -1.55 2.73
CA LYS A 336 -15.72 -0.61 3.88
C LYS A 336 -15.03 -1.20 5.12
N ARG A 337 -15.27 -2.48 5.44
CA ARG A 337 -14.63 -3.15 6.60
C ARG A 337 -13.12 -3.30 6.45
N GLU A 338 -12.66 -3.65 5.26
CA GLU A 338 -11.24 -3.78 4.99
C GLU A 338 -10.56 -2.41 4.95
N TRP A 339 -11.18 -1.44 4.29
CA TRP A 339 -10.70 -0.07 4.20
C TRP A 339 -10.55 0.61 5.57
N ALA A 340 -11.52 0.45 6.48
CA ALA A 340 -11.40 0.97 7.84
C ALA A 340 -10.16 0.43 8.58
N ARG A 341 -9.79 -0.85 8.34
CA ARG A 341 -8.58 -1.45 8.91
C ARG A 341 -7.30 -0.94 8.25
N VAL A 342 -7.34 -0.64 6.94
CA VAL A 342 -6.22 0.00 6.23
C VAL A 342 -5.97 1.39 6.80
N LEU A 343 -7.02 2.21 6.95
CA LEU A 343 -6.93 3.54 7.54
C LEU A 343 -6.33 3.48 8.94
N GLU A 344 -6.83 2.58 9.80
CA GLU A 344 -6.31 2.43 11.16
C GLU A 344 -4.83 2.01 11.18
N ARG A 345 -4.44 1.08 10.29
CA ARG A 345 -3.06 0.56 10.20
C ARG A 345 -2.07 1.61 9.70
N ASP A 346 -2.47 2.38 8.69
CA ASP A 346 -1.53 3.17 7.89
C ASP A 346 -1.55 4.66 8.22
N GLN A 347 -2.54 5.17 8.98
CA GLN A 347 -2.67 6.59 9.35
C GLN A 347 -1.41 7.22 9.96
N GLY A 348 -0.56 6.42 10.60
CA GLY A 348 0.67 6.92 11.23
C GLY A 348 1.80 7.20 10.24
N HIS A 349 1.72 6.71 9.00
CA HIS A 349 2.77 6.89 8.01
C HIS A 349 2.80 8.34 7.50
N THR A 350 3.95 8.99 7.67
CA THR A 350 4.14 10.41 7.33
C THR A 350 4.06 10.65 5.83
N CYS A 351 4.48 9.67 5.03
CA CYS A 351 4.53 9.68 3.59
C CYS A 351 3.15 9.64 2.92
N ILE A 352 2.09 9.20 3.61
CA ILE A 352 0.75 9.12 3.03
C ILE A 352 0.15 10.53 2.97
N VAL A 353 -0.16 10.98 1.76
CA VAL A 353 -0.65 12.34 1.50
C VAL A 353 -2.03 12.39 0.88
N ALA A 354 -2.49 11.28 0.33
CA ALA A 354 -3.83 11.10 -0.17
C ALA A 354 -4.27 9.64 -0.04
N TRP A 355 -5.58 9.45 0.03
CA TRP A 355 -6.26 8.18 0.16
C TRP A 355 -7.20 7.97 -1.02
N VAL A 356 -7.15 6.79 -1.62
CA VAL A 356 -7.87 6.42 -2.83
C VAL A 356 -8.71 5.16 -2.55
N PRO A 357 -9.94 5.31 -2.02
CA PRO A 357 -10.78 4.16 -1.68
C PRO A 357 -11.36 3.43 -2.90
N VAL A 358 -11.47 4.08 -4.05
CA VAL A 358 -12.00 3.52 -5.31
C VAL A 358 -11.27 4.11 -6.51
N ASN A 359 -11.22 3.37 -7.61
CA ASN A 359 -10.62 3.78 -8.88
C ASN A 359 -11.49 3.39 -10.07
N GLU A 360 -11.59 4.28 -11.06
CA GLU A 360 -12.19 4.06 -12.38
C GLU A 360 -13.63 3.48 -12.40
N SER A 361 -14.35 3.50 -11.27
CA SER A 361 -15.66 2.88 -11.12
C SER A 361 -15.70 1.39 -11.48
N PHE A 362 -14.60 0.64 -11.29
CA PHE A 362 -14.60 -0.81 -11.54
C PHE A 362 -15.69 -1.51 -10.74
N GLY A 363 -16.39 -2.45 -11.39
CA GLY A 363 -17.55 -3.13 -10.82
C GLY A 363 -18.84 -2.32 -10.72
N GLY A 364 -18.78 -0.98 -10.88
CA GLY A 364 -19.88 -0.05 -10.69
C GLY A 364 -19.85 0.62 -9.31
N VAL A 365 -20.19 1.91 -9.26
CA VAL A 365 -20.23 2.71 -8.02
C VAL A 365 -21.48 3.58 -7.99
N THR A 366 -21.94 3.93 -6.79
CA THR A 366 -23.02 4.89 -6.55
C THR A 366 -22.49 6.11 -5.79
N ALA A 367 -23.19 7.25 -5.93
CA ALA A 367 -22.83 8.45 -5.17
C ALA A 367 -22.90 8.21 -3.65
N GLU A 368 -23.90 7.48 -3.16
CA GLU A 368 -24.07 7.12 -1.74
C GLU A 368 -22.87 6.33 -1.22
N PHE A 369 -22.42 5.31 -1.96
CA PHE A 369 -21.24 4.54 -1.59
C PHE A 369 -19.97 5.40 -1.52
N LEU A 370 -19.77 6.30 -2.49
CA LEU A 370 -18.62 7.20 -2.51
C LEU A 370 -18.65 8.25 -1.39
N GLU A 371 -19.84 8.74 -1.00
CA GLU A 371 -20.01 9.66 0.14
C GLU A 371 -19.68 8.96 1.47
N ASP A 372 -20.12 7.71 1.65
CA ASP A 372 -19.77 6.91 2.83
C ASP A 372 -18.25 6.72 2.96
N LEU A 373 -17.59 6.35 1.85
CA LEU A 373 -16.14 6.21 1.81
C LEU A 373 -15.43 7.53 2.08
N TYR A 374 -15.92 8.63 1.49
CA TYR A 374 -15.37 9.96 1.77
C TYR A 374 -15.47 10.30 3.26
N ALA A 375 -16.65 10.14 3.87
CA ALA A 375 -16.89 10.45 5.27
C ALA A 375 -16.01 9.63 6.22
N MET A 376 -15.76 8.35 5.88
CA MET A 376 -14.84 7.47 6.61
C MET A 376 -13.38 7.88 6.46
N THR A 377 -12.98 8.37 5.28
CA THR A 377 -11.57 8.56 4.90
C THR A 377 -11.05 9.96 5.23
N HIS A 378 -11.87 10.99 5.05
CA HIS A 378 -11.47 12.40 5.18
C HIS A 378 -10.83 12.77 6.54
N PRO A 379 -11.22 12.18 7.69
CA PRO A 379 -10.52 12.42 8.97
C PRO A 379 -9.04 12.04 8.97
N PHE A 380 -8.61 11.15 8.07
CA PHE A 380 -7.23 10.67 7.95
C PHE A 380 -6.40 11.42 6.91
N GLY A 381 -7.01 12.32 6.13
CA GLY A 381 -6.31 13.09 5.11
C GLY A 381 -7.14 13.32 3.85
N ARG A 382 -6.48 13.78 2.79
CA ARG A 382 -7.15 14.09 1.51
C ARG A 382 -7.67 12.83 0.82
N VAL A 383 -8.87 12.93 0.26
CA VAL A 383 -9.53 11.83 -0.44
C VAL A 383 -9.59 12.11 -1.94
N SER A 384 -9.16 11.14 -2.75
CA SER A 384 -9.58 11.00 -4.15
C SER A 384 -10.71 9.96 -4.18
N SER A 385 -11.97 10.40 -4.17
CA SER A 385 -13.10 9.50 -3.86
C SER A 385 -13.29 8.36 -4.85
N ASN A 386 -13.03 8.61 -6.14
CA ASN A 386 -13.04 7.62 -7.19
C ASN A 386 -12.02 8.08 -8.24
N ASP A 387 -10.82 7.50 -8.20
CA ASP A 387 -9.72 8.03 -8.98
C ASP A 387 -9.99 7.94 -10.49
N GLY A 388 -9.71 9.04 -11.20
CA GLY A 388 -9.79 9.16 -12.66
C GLY A 388 -11.08 9.78 -13.20
N TRP A 389 -12.25 9.49 -12.62
CA TRP A 389 -13.55 10.00 -13.08
C TRP A 389 -14.70 9.64 -12.14
N GLU A 390 -15.91 10.17 -12.44
CA GLU A 390 -17.13 9.91 -11.68
C GLU A 390 -16.96 10.14 -10.17
N HIS A 391 -16.33 11.25 -9.82
CA HIS A 391 -16.22 11.70 -8.44
C HIS A 391 -17.59 12.08 -7.88
N ALA A 392 -17.82 11.74 -6.60
CA ALA A 392 -18.83 12.37 -5.75
C ALA A 392 -18.18 13.54 -4.98
N ARG A 393 -18.32 13.63 -3.66
CA ARG A 393 -17.50 14.51 -2.81
C ARG A 393 -16.04 14.04 -2.86
N THR A 394 -15.09 14.97 -3.00
CA THR A 394 -13.66 14.67 -3.12
C THR A 394 -12.81 15.88 -2.73
N ASP A 395 -11.62 15.65 -2.17
CA ASP A 395 -10.64 16.70 -1.87
C ASP A 395 -9.73 16.98 -3.07
N LEU A 396 -9.58 15.99 -3.95
CA LEU A 396 -8.76 16.03 -5.15
C LEU A 396 -9.62 15.70 -6.36
N LEU A 397 -9.55 16.54 -7.41
CA LEU A 397 -10.09 16.16 -8.71
C LEU A 397 -8.99 15.43 -9.48
N THR A 398 -9.24 14.17 -9.75
CA THR A 398 -8.28 13.30 -10.44
C THR A 398 -8.81 12.89 -11.78
N LEU A 399 -7.92 12.75 -12.75
CA LEU A 399 -8.26 12.49 -14.14
C LEU A 399 -7.28 11.46 -14.72
N HIS A 400 -7.79 10.55 -15.53
CA HIS A 400 -6.97 9.64 -16.32
C HIS A 400 -7.05 10.04 -17.80
N ASP A 401 -5.90 10.21 -18.44
CA ASP A 401 -5.84 10.60 -19.84
C ASP A 401 -4.58 10.08 -20.53
N TYR A 402 -4.78 9.16 -21.47
CA TYR A 402 -3.73 8.51 -22.24
C TYR A 402 -3.54 9.11 -23.65
N ALA A 403 -4.02 10.34 -23.86
CA ALA A 403 -3.88 11.06 -25.13
C ALA A 403 -2.44 11.51 -25.42
N THR A 404 -2.21 11.93 -26.66
CA THR A 404 -0.91 12.43 -27.12
C THR A 404 -0.55 13.79 -26.49
N ALA A 405 0.73 14.15 -26.47
CA ALA A 405 1.17 15.43 -25.89
C ALA A 405 0.42 16.68 -26.43
N PRO A 406 0.15 16.83 -27.74
CA PRO A 406 -0.64 17.96 -28.25
C PRO A 406 -2.09 17.98 -27.74
N GLU A 407 -2.70 16.80 -27.57
CA GLU A 407 -4.06 16.67 -27.03
C GLU A 407 -4.08 17.01 -25.53
N LEU A 408 -3.10 16.53 -24.75
CA LEU A 408 -2.94 16.91 -23.35
C LEU A 408 -2.78 18.44 -23.22
N ALA A 409 -1.92 19.05 -24.04
CA ALA A 409 -1.71 20.51 -24.04
C ALA A 409 -2.99 21.30 -24.42
N ALA A 410 -3.88 20.72 -25.22
CA ALA A 410 -5.17 21.32 -25.53
C ALA A 410 -6.17 21.14 -24.38
N ARG A 411 -6.29 19.92 -23.82
CA ARG A 411 -7.25 19.58 -22.77
C ARG A 411 -6.94 20.28 -21.44
N TYR A 412 -5.66 20.41 -21.09
CA TYR A 412 -5.23 20.98 -19.80
C TYR A 412 -4.81 22.45 -19.86
N ARG A 413 -5.28 23.18 -20.87
CA ARG A 413 -4.98 24.61 -21.03
C ARG A 413 -5.82 25.50 -20.14
N THR A 414 -7.12 25.22 -20.03
CA THR A 414 -8.05 26.00 -19.22
C THR A 414 -8.87 25.06 -18.33
N LEU A 415 -9.50 25.63 -17.30
CA LEU A 415 -10.41 24.86 -16.45
C LEU A 415 -11.59 24.29 -17.26
N GLU A 416 -12.14 25.07 -18.18
CA GLU A 416 -13.24 24.65 -19.05
C GLU A 416 -12.86 23.43 -19.90
N SER A 417 -11.69 23.46 -20.58
CA SER A 417 -11.24 22.34 -21.37
C SER A 417 -10.90 21.11 -20.51
N THR A 418 -10.42 21.33 -19.28
CA THR A 418 -10.06 20.26 -18.34
C THR A 418 -11.29 19.51 -17.82
N LEU A 419 -12.38 20.24 -17.55
CA LEU A 419 -13.64 19.68 -17.03
C LEU A 419 -14.55 19.13 -18.13
N ASN A 420 -14.22 19.38 -19.40
CA ASN A 420 -15.00 18.84 -20.52
C ASN A 420 -14.92 17.30 -20.51
N PRO A 421 -16.06 16.58 -20.49
CA PRO A 421 -16.07 15.12 -20.54
C PRO A 421 -15.65 14.56 -21.91
N GLY A 422 -15.67 15.39 -22.96
CA GLY A 422 -15.31 15.02 -24.32
C GLY A 422 -13.87 14.51 -24.42
N GLY A 423 -13.71 13.30 -24.96
CA GLY A 423 -12.40 12.65 -25.11
C GLY A 423 -11.99 11.74 -23.95
N ARG A 424 -12.87 11.53 -22.96
CA ARG A 424 -12.68 10.56 -21.87
C ARG A 424 -13.77 9.49 -21.87
N PRO A 425 -13.52 8.29 -21.29
CA PRO A 425 -14.53 7.24 -21.20
C PRO A 425 -15.74 7.63 -20.34
N ARG A 426 -15.51 8.45 -19.30
CA ARG A 426 -16.52 8.84 -18.31
C ARG A 426 -16.36 10.32 -17.90
N PRO A 427 -17.41 10.99 -17.41
CA PRO A 427 -17.34 12.38 -16.96
C PRO A 427 -16.54 12.52 -15.66
N PRO A 428 -15.94 13.69 -15.37
CA PRO A 428 -15.18 13.90 -14.13
C PRO A 428 -16.00 13.71 -12.83
N PHE A 429 -17.29 14.03 -12.86
CA PHE A 429 -18.18 13.95 -11.69
C PHE A 429 -19.46 13.17 -12.01
N LEU A 430 -20.00 12.50 -10.99
CA LEU A 430 -21.34 11.93 -11.02
C LEU A 430 -22.42 13.03 -11.13
N PRO A 431 -23.63 12.71 -11.63
CA PRO A 431 -24.75 13.64 -11.63
C PRO A 431 -25.01 14.21 -10.22
N GLY A 432 -25.17 15.53 -10.12
CA GLY A 432 -25.36 16.24 -8.84
C GLY A 432 -24.07 16.78 -8.22
N TYR A 433 -22.91 16.36 -8.72
CA TYR A 433 -21.60 16.82 -8.26
C TYR A 433 -20.92 17.69 -9.32
N ARG A 434 -19.98 18.54 -8.87
CA ARG A 434 -19.24 19.45 -9.74
C ARG A 434 -17.89 19.81 -9.12
N TYR A 435 -17.05 20.44 -9.91
CA TYR A 435 -15.81 21.04 -9.44
C TYR A 435 -16.10 22.22 -8.48
N GLU A 436 -15.42 22.23 -7.34
CA GLU A 436 -15.57 23.23 -6.27
C GLU A 436 -14.23 23.90 -5.89
N GLY A 437 -13.20 23.76 -6.73
CA GLY A 437 -11.89 24.37 -6.52
C GLY A 437 -10.81 23.41 -6.00
N GLN A 438 -11.07 22.10 -6.04
CA GLN A 438 -10.09 21.08 -5.66
C GLN A 438 -8.79 21.18 -6.48
N PRO A 439 -7.62 20.85 -5.92
CA PRO A 439 -6.43 20.58 -6.71
C PRO A 439 -6.71 19.55 -7.82
N ILE A 440 -6.29 19.84 -9.05
CA ILE A 440 -6.45 18.94 -10.19
C ILE A 440 -5.14 18.19 -10.45
N ILE A 441 -5.18 16.86 -10.38
CA ILE A 441 -4.04 15.98 -10.66
C ILE A 441 -4.40 15.07 -11.83
N LEU A 442 -3.49 14.95 -12.80
CA LEU A 442 -3.61 13.90 -13.82
C LEU A 442 -3.05 12.60 -13.24
N SER A 443 -3.89 11.80 -12.60
CA SER A 443 -3.48 10.66 -11.77
C SER A 443 -3.16 9.40 -12.57
N GLU A 444 -3.44 9.37 -13.88
CA GLU A 444 -2.85 8.43 -14.83
C GLU A 444 -2.68 9.10 -16.21
N PHE A 445 -1.49 8.95 -16.79
CA PHE A 445 -1.22 9.33 -18.18
C PHE A 445 -0.02 8.56 -18.72
N GLY A 446 0.19 8.65 -20.03
CA GLY A 446 1.33 8.06 -20.71
C GLY A 446 1.07 6.60 -21.08
N GLY A 447 1.61 5.65 -20.34
CA GLY A 447 1.45 4.24 -20.65
C GLY A 447 2.12 3.83 -21.98
N VAL A 448 3.34 4.34 -22.22
CA VAL A 448 4.08 4.15 -23.46
C VAL A 448 4.84 2.81 -23.43
N ALA A 449 4.53 1.90 -24.35
CA ALA A 449 5.27 0.64 -24.54
C ALA A 449 6.29 0.74 -25.68
N PHE A 450 7.34 -0.08 -25.61
CA PHE A 450 8.23 -0.27 -26.76
C PHE A 450 7.58 -1.25 -27.75
N ALA A 451 7.59 -0.91 -29.04
CA ALA A 451 6.98 -1.71 -30.09
C ALA A 451 7.49 -3.16 -30.08
N GLY A 452 6.57 -4.12 -30.22
CA GLY A 452 6.87 -5.55 -30.25
C GLY A 452 7.13 -6.19 -28.89
N LYS A 453 7.00 -5.45 -27.78
CA LYS A 453 7.27 -5.99 -26.43
C LYS A 453 6.04 -6.34 -25.59
N GLY A 454 4.82 -5.96 -26.01
CA GLY A 454 3.58 -6.28 -25.31
C GLY A 454 2.54 -5.16 -25.41
N TRP A 455 1.65 -5.06 -24.41
CA TRP A 455 0.59 -4.06 -24.39
C TRP A 455 1.05 -2.71 -23.78
N GLY A 456 0.55 -1.61 -24.34
CA GLY A 456 0.64 -0.25 -23.84
C GLY A 456 -0.35 0.66 -24.57
N PHE A 457 -0.62 1.84 -24.02
CA PHE A 457 -1.58 2.80 -24.58
C PHE A 457 -1.04 3.48 -25.85
N THR A 458 0.27 3.69 -25.91
CA THR A 458 0.99 4.17 -27.10
C THR A 458 2.27 3.36 -27.29
N THR A 459 2.83 3.34 -28.51
CA THR A 459 4.05 2.57 -28.81
C THR A 459 5.15 3.43 -29.41
N VAL A 460 6.38 3.21 -28.97
CA VAL A 460 7.61 3.85 -29.50
C VAL A 460 8.62 2.81 -29.97
N ARG A 461 9.50 3.19 -30.90
CA ARG A 461 10.48 2.29 -31.52
C ARG A 461 11.87 2.38 -30.92
N SER A 462 12.19 3.48 -30.24
CA SER A 462 13.50 3.70 -29.62
C SER A 462 13.42 4.45 -28.30
N ALA A 463 14.53 4.45 -27.55
CA ALA A 463 14.65 5.23 -26.32
C ALA A 463 14.55 6.74 -26.59
N GLU A 464 15.03 7.20 -27.75
CA GLU A 464 14.95 8.60 -28.18
C GLU A 464 13.50 9.03 -28.42
N GLU A 465 12.71 8.21 -29.11
CA GLU A 465 11.28 8.45 -29.30
C GLU A 465 10.54 8.46 -27.96
N PHE A 466 10.87 7.53 -27.05
CA PHE A 466 10.31 7.50 -25.70
C PHE A 466 10.58 8.81 -24.96
N ILE A 467 11.84 9.24 -24.89
CA ILE A 467 12.27 10.41 -24.13
C ILE A 467 11.65 11.69 -24.69
N ALA A 468 11.60 11.83 -26.02
CA ALA A 468 10.94 12.96 -26.66
C ALA A 468 9.43 13.00 -26.38
N GLY A 469 8.75 11.86 -26.50
CA GLY A 469 7.31 11.75 -26.23
C GLY A 469 6.97 12.00 -24.75
N TYR A 470 7.71 11.36 -23.84
CA TYR A 470 7.58 11.55 -22.40
C TYR A 470 7.79 13.03 -22.02
N GLY A 471 8.88 13.64 -22.49
CA GLY A 471 9.19 15.04 -22.22
C GLY A 471 8.10 15.98 -22.71
N ALA A 472 7.56 15.76 -23.92
CA ALA A 472 6.47 16.56 -24.46
C ALA A 472 5.17 16.42 -23.66
N MET A 473 4.84 15.21 -23.17
CA MET A 473 3.68 15.01 -22.31
C MET A 473 3.85 15.71 -20.96
N VAL A 474 5.01 15.58 -20.31
CA VAL A 474 5.28 16.27 -19.04
C VAL A 474 5.27 17.78 -19.22
N GLU A 475 5.87 18.30 -20.30
CA GLU A 475 5.82 19.74 -20.61
C GLU A 475 4.37 20.23 -20.79
N ALA A 476 3.51 19.47 -21.46
CA ALA A 476 2.10 19.82 -21.61
C ALA A 476 1.37 19.98 -20.26
N LEU A 477 1.68 19.12 -19.28
CA LEU A 477 1.07 19.18 -17.94
C LEU A 477 1.71 20.25 -17.05
N MET A 478 3.00 20.51 -17.22
CA MET A 478 3.74 21.53 -16.48
C MET A 478 3.60 22.93 -17.10
N ALA A 479 3.01 23.07 -18.28
CA ALA A 479 2.63 24.36 -18.86
C ALA A 479 1.59 25.09 -18.01
N GLN A 480 1.35 26.37 -18.33
CA GLN A 480 0.33 27.17 -17.68
C GLN A 480 -1.06 26.54 -17.86
N GLY A 481 -1.76 26.26 -16.76
CA GLY A 481 -3.04 25.54 -16.78
C GLY A 481 -3.40 24.98 -15.41
N PRO A 482 -4.63 24.44 -15.24
CA PRO A 482 -5.19 24.10 -13.93
C PRO A 482 -4.62 22.82 -13.27
N VAL A 483 -3.95 21.94 -14.03
CA VAL A 483 -3.32 20.72 -13.49
C VAL A 483 -2.10 21.08 -12.64
N GLN A 484 -2.03 20.58 -11.41
CA GLN A 484 -0.98 20.94 -10.44
C GLN A 484 0.10 19.87 -10.27
N GLY A 485 -0.15 18.66 -10.79
CA GLY A 485 0.75 17.52 -10.70
C GLY A 485 0.26 16.36 -11.56
N PHE A 486 1.02 15.27 -11.56
CA PHE A 486 0.72 14.11 -12.37
C PHE A 486 1.16 12.81 -11.70
N CYS A 487 0.63 11.69 -12.20
CA CYS A 487 1.09 10.35 -11.91
C CYS A 487 1.27 9.58 -13.22
N TYR A 488 2.52 9.20 -13.54
CA TYR A 488 2.83 8.51 -14.80
C TYR A 488 2.58 7.01 -14.69
N THR A 489 1.85 6.44 -15.65
CA THR A 489 1.66 4.99 -15.78
C THR A 489 2.77 4.40 -16.64
N GLN A 490 3.69 3.57 -16.12
CA GLN A 490 3.85 3.06 -14.74
C GLN A 490 5.32 2.77 -14.38
N LEU A 491 5.62 2.39 -13.13
CA LEU A 491 7.00 2.15 -12.64
C LEU A 491 7.67 0.96 -13.33
N THR A 492 7.01 -0.20 -13.37
CA THR A 492 7.56 -1.46 -13.88
C THR A 492 6.61 -2.10 -14.88
N ASP A 493 7.15 -2.85 -15.85
CA ASP A 493 6.34 -3.82 -16.59
C ASP A 493 5.80 -4.90 -15.67
N ILE A 494 4.58 -5.35 -15.95
CA ILE A 494 3.92 -6.41 -15.19
C ILE A 494 3.21 -7.32 -16.19
N GLU A 495 3.72 -8.55 -16.30
CA GLU A 495 3.19 -9.56 -17.21
C GLU A 495 2.97 -9.02 -18.64
N GLN A 496 1.74 -8.97 -19.13
CA GLN A 496 1.42 -8.46 -20.47
C GLN A 496 1.46 -6.93 -20.60
N GLU A 497 1.35 -6.19 -19.50
CA GLU A 497 1.49 -4.73 -19.50
C GLU A 497 2.97 -4.35 -19.55
N GLN A 498 3.41 -3.81 -20.68
CA GLN A 498 4.81 -3.61 -21.03
C GLN A 498 5.14 -2.12 -21.23
N ASN A 499 4.37 -1.27 -20.55
CA ASN A 499 4.41 0.19 -20.55
C ASN A 499 5.08 0.79 -19.30
N GLY A 500 5.84 -0.01 -18.55
CA GLY A 500 6.63 0.47 -17.42
C GLY A 500 7.89 1.23 -17.84
N LEU A 501 8.38 2.11 -16.97
CA LEU A 501 9.70 2.77 -17.10
C LEU A 501 10.86 1.79 -16.88
N LEU A 502 10.61 0.79 -16.06
CA LEU A 502 11.49 -0.33 -15.79
C LEU A 502 10.91 -1.60 -16.40
N THR A 503 11.76 -2.57 -16.74
CA THR A 503 11.31 -3.95 -16.97
C THR A 503 10.76 -4.56 -15.67
N PHE A 504 10.12 -5.72 -15.75
CA PHE A 504 9.60 -6.41 -14.57
C PHE A 504 10.70 -6.69 -13.51
N ASP A 505 11.93 -6.99 -13.98
CA ASP A 505 13.14 -7.15 -13.15
C ASP A 505 13.82 -5.83 -12.72
N ARG A 506 13.09 -4.70 -12.73
CA ARG A 506 13.59 -3.38 -12.29
C ARG A 506 14.82 -2.87 -13.08
N ARG A 507 14.93 -3.22 -14.36
CA ARG A 507 15.97 -2.67 -15.24
C ARG A 507 15.42 -1.44 -15.97
N PRO A 508 16.07 -0.26 -15.90
CA PRO A 508 15.61 0.91 -16.64
C PRO A 508 15.55 0.64 -18.14
N LYS A 509 14.43 0.99 -18.79
CA LYS A 509 14.30 0.91 -20.26
C LYS A 509 14.92 2.10 -20.96
N VAL A 510 14.97 3.22 -20.26
CA VAL A 510 15.65 4.46 -20.64
C VAL A 510 16.58 4.88 -19.51
N ASP A 511 17.61 5.63 -19.83
CA ASP A 511 18.56 6.15 -18.85
C ASP A 511 17.85 7.09 -17.85
N PRO A 512 17.85 6.77 -16.53
CA PRO A 512 17.24 7.62 -15.51
C PRO A 512 17.76 9.07 -15.52
N ASP A 513 19.05 9.29 -15.85
CA ASP A 513 19.65 10.62 -15.87
C ASP A 513 19.10 11.50 -17.00
N ARG A 514 18.59 10.87 -18.07
CA ARG A 514 17.89 11.57 -19.17
C ARG A 514 16.42 11.83 -18.84
N LEU A 515 15.80 10.98 -18.04
CA LEU A 515 14.38 11.10 -17.68
C LEU A 515 14.17 12.13 -16.55
N ARG A 516 15.02 12.10 -15.53
CA ARG A 516 14.95 12.95 -14.34
C ARG A 516 14.72 14.44 -14.62
N PRO A 517 15.50 15.14 -15.47
CA PRO A 517 15.28 16.56 -15.73
C PRO A 517 13.93 16.85 -16.40
N LEU A 518 13.38 15.90 -17.17
CA LEU A 518 12.06 16.02 -17.78
C LEU A 518 10.96 15.87 -16.73
N THR A 519 11.07 14.86 -15.88
CA THR A 519 10.12 14.65 -14.76
C THR A 519 10.11 15.84 -13.81
N GLN A 520 11.29 16.40 -13.51
CA GLN A 520 11.47 17.53 -12.60
C GLN A 520 11.22 18.90 -13.23
N LEU A 521 10.63 18.96 -14.44
CA LEU A 521 10.21 20.23 -15.02
C LEU A 521 9.37 21.04 -14.01
N PRO A 522 9.69 22.32 -13.80
CA PRO A 522 8.92 23.15 -12.88
C PRO A 522 7.54 23.45 -13.47
N LYS A 523 6.51 23.45 -12.62
CA LYS A 523 5.18 23.92 -13.01
C LYS A 523 5.25 25.42 -13.33
N ARG A 524 4.85 25.80 -14.54
CA ARG A 524 4.70 27.21 -14.93
C ARG A 524 3.44 27.76 -14.27
N LEU A 525 3.63 28.63 -13.27
CA LEU A 525 2.56 29.34 -12.59
C LEU A 525 2.12 30.55 -13.44
N ASN A 526 0.87 30.97 -13.24
CA ASN A 526 0.28 32.16 -13.89
C ASN A 526 0.99 33.46 -13.49
#